data_AF-A0A2R6F4H4-F1
#
_entry.id   AF-A0A2R6F4H4-F1
#
_cell.length_a   1.000
_cell.length_b   1.000
_cell.length_c   1.000
_cell.angle_alpha   90.00
_cell.angle_beta   90.00
_cell.angle_gamma   90.00
#
_symmetry.space_group_name_H-M   'P 1'
#
loop_
_entity.id
_entity.type
_entity.pdbx_description
1 polymer ?
#
loop_
_entity_poly.entity_id
_entity_poly.type
_entity_poly.pdbx_seq_one_letter_code
_entity_poly.pdbx_strand_id
1 'polypeptide(L)'
;MTQYDSVLLAEMTWPEVQEALDGGVTTAIVAVGSIEQHGPHLPLRMDTMAGDELSRRIAERLGDAVAAPTIRPGCSGHHMEFPGTITVPPETLMDTIRGY
;
A
#
# COMPACT_ATOMS: atom_id res chain seq x y z
N MET A 1 -22.42 5.03 -4.13
CA MET A 1 -21.83 4.11 -5.12
C MET A 1 -20.76 4.92 -5.83
N THR A 2 -19.51 4.48 -5.76
CA THR A 2 -18.43 5.05 -6.56
C THR A 2 -18.77 4.89 -8.04
N GLN A 3 -18.35 5.84 -8.87
CA GLN A 3 -18.67 5.87 -10.30
C GLN A 3 -17.80 4.88 -11.13
N TYR A 4 -16.93 4.10 -10.45
CA TYR A 4 -15.98 3.13 -11.01
C TYR A 4 -15.97 1.85 -10.15
N ASP A 5 -15.59 0.72 -10.77
CA ASP A 5 -15.75 -0.63 -10.22
C ASP A 5 -14.79 -0.98 -9.07
N SER A 6 -13.66 -0.29 -8.92
CA SER A 6 -12.68 -0.51 -7.84
C SER A 6 -12.12 0.80 -7.29
N VAL A 7 -11.79 0.81 -5.99
CA VAL A 7 -10.98 1.87 -5.36
C VAL A 7 -9.49 1.54 -5.35
N LEU A 8 -9.10 0.34 -5.80
CA LEU A 8 -7.72 -0.12 -5.81
C LEU A 8 -7.04 0.35 -7.10
N LEU A 9 -6.12 1.32 -6.99
CA LEU A 9 -5.52 2.01 -8.13
C LEU A 9 -4.86 1.06 -9.14
N ALA A 10 -4.19 0.00 -8.66
CA ALA A 10 -3.50 -0.95 -9.53
C ALA A 10 -4.43 -1.96 -10.24
N GLU A 11 -5.70 -2.00 -9.88
CA GLU A 11 -6.71 -2.79 -10.60
C GLU A 11 -7.44 -1.97 -11.66
N MET A 12 -7.27 -0.65 -11.64
CA MET A 12 -7.84 0.26 -12.61
C MET A 12 -6.98 0.31 -13.87
N THR A 13 -7.63 0.37 -15.01
CA THR A 13 -7.06 0.81 -16.27
C THR A 13 -6.85 2.32 -16.25
N TRP A 14 -5.89 2.83 -17.03
CA TRP A 14 -5.63 4.27 -17.07
C TRP A 14 -6.85 5.13 -17.47
N PRO A 15 -7.79 4.68 -18.33
CA PRO A 15 -9.03 5.43 -18.58
C PRO A 15 -9.95 5.48 -17.36
N GLU A 16 -10.10 4.39 -16.59
CA GLU A 16 -10.89 4.40 -15.35
C GLU A 16 -10.30 5.37 -14.33
N VAL A 17 -8.96 5.50 -14.28
CA VAL A 17 -8.30 6.52 -13.45
C VAL A 17 -8.63 7.93 -13.93
N GLN A 18 -8.64 8.17 -15.25
CA GLN A 18 -9.05 9.47 -15.79
C GLN A 18 -10.51 9.78 -15.43
N GLU A 19 -11.41 8.81 -15.60
CA GLU A 19 -12.82 8.96 -15.24
C GLU A 19 -12.98 9.25 -13.73
N ALA A 20 -12.16 8.62 -12.88
CA ALA A 20 -12.08 8.88 -11.43
C ALA A 20 -11.69 10.31 -11.09
N LEU A 21 -10.67 10.84 -11.76
CA LEU A 21 -10.26 12.24 -11.62
C LEU A 21 -11.39 13.18 -12.06
N ASP A 22 -12.03 12.90 -13.20
CA ASP A 22 -13.12 13.71 -13.75
C ASP A 22 -14.36 13.71 -12.83
N GLY A 23 -14.60 12.62 -12.10
CA GLY A 23 -15.66 12.51 -11.09
C GLY A 23 -15.28 12.99 -9.69
N GLY A 24 -14.09 13.58 -9.51
CA GLY A 24 -13.72 14.29 -8.29
C GLY A 24 -12.87 13.51 -7.29
N VAL A 25 -12.29 12.36 -7.67
CA VAL A 25 -11.22 11.74 -6.86
C VAL A 25 -10.02 12.68 -6.84
N THR A 26 -9.57 13.03 -5.64
CA THR A 26 -8.45 13.97 -5.44
C THR A 26 -7.38 13.42 -4.50
N THR A 27 -7.61 12.26 -3.88
CA THR A 27 -6.74 11.70 -2.86
C THR A 27 -6.24 10.30 -3.25
N ALA A 28 -4.94 10.06 -3.08
CA ALA A 28 -4.36 8.73 -3.12
C ALA A 28 -3.87 8.34 -1.72
N ILE A 29 -4.27 7.16 -1.25
CA ILE A 29 -3.86 6.60 0.03
C ILE A 29 -2.73 5.61 -0.23
N VAL A 30 -1.56 5.89 0.33
CA VAL A 30 -0.37 5.06 0.19
C VAL A 30 0.03 4.51 1.55
N ALA A 31 -0.02 3.18 1.71
CA ALA A 31 0.53 2.52 2.88
C ALA A 31 2.00 2.13 2.66
N VAL A 32 2.73 1.99 3.76
CA VAL A 32 4.09 1.42 3.80
C VAL A 32 4.03 0.17 4.68
N GLY A 33 4.37 -0.98 4.10
CA GLY A 33 4.40 -2.27 4.79
C GLY A 33 5.81 -2.85 4.88
N SER A 34 5.88 -4.15 5.16
CA SER A 34 7.13 -4.90 5.15
C SER A 34 6.94 -6.38 4.78
N ILE A 35 8.08 -7.08 4.65
CA ILE A 35 8.24 -8.54 4.60
C ILE A 35 9.19 -8.92 5.75
N GLU A 36 8.64 -9.27 6.90
CA GLU A 36 9.39 -9.47 8.14
C GLU A 36 8.75 -10.51 9.07
N GLN A 37 9.55 -11.09 9.97
CA GLN A 37 9.08 -12.07 10.93
C GLN A 37 7.95 -11.53 11.81
N HIS A 38 6.96 -12.37 12.11
CA HIS A 38 5.86 -12.06 13.04
C HIS A 38 5.65 -13.21 14.04
N GLY A 39 6.75 -13.79 14.50
CA GLY A 39 6.77 -14.98 15.33
C GLY A 39 6.29 -16.26 14.60
N PRO A 40 6.11 -17.38 15.33
CA PRO A 40 5.92 -18.70 14.71
C PRO A 40 4.56 -18.95 14.06
N HIS A 41 3.61 -18.02 14.15
CA HIS A 41 2.18 -18.27 13.87
C HIS A 41 1.57 -17.32 12.84
N LEU A 42 2.31 -16.30 12.40
CA LEU A 42 1.84 -15.31 11.44
C LEU A 42 2.72 -15.31 10.17
N PRO A 43 2.15 -14.97 9.01
CA PRO A 43 2.91 -14.85 7.78
C PRO A 43 3.83 -13.62 7.80
N LEU A 44 4.86 -13.61 6.96
CA LEU A 44 5.84 -12.51 6.91
C LEU A 44 5.30 -11.18 6.36
N ARG A 45 4.09 -11.18 5.81
CA ARG A 45 3.50 -10.04 5.09
C ARG A 45 2.43 -9.30 5.89
N MET A 46 2.38 -9.47 7.20
CA MET A 46 1.29 -8.95 8.04
C MET A 46 1.12 -7.43 7.88
N ASP A 47 2.20 -6.66 7.94
CA ASP A 47 2.15 -5.19 7.78
C ASP A 47 1.60 -4.80 6.41
N THR A 48 2.04 -5.50 5.38
CA THR A 48 1.57 -5.30 4.01
C THR A 48 0.07 -5.60 3.89
N MET A 49 -0.39 -6.73 4.44
CA MET A 49 -1.82 -7.09 4.43
C MET A 49 -2.69 -6.08 5.19
N ALA A 50 -2.20 -5.57 6.31
CA ALA A 50 -2.89 -4.53 7.07
C ALA A 50 -2.93 -3.21 6.30
N GLY A 51 -1.82 -2.82 5.66
CA GLY A 51 -1.74 -1.63 4.80
C GLY A 51 -2.71 -1.68 3.62
N ASP A 52 -2.75 -2.81 2.90
CA ASP A 52 -3.67 -3.03 1.78
C ASP A 52 -5.14 -2.88 2.23
N GLU A 53 -5.53 -3.56 3.31
CA GLU A 53 -6.92 -3.57 3.76
C GLU A 53 -7.36 -2.25 4.40
N LEU A 54 -6.50 -1.60 5.18
CA LEU A 54 -6.80 -0.30 5.76
C LEU A 54 -6.92 0.78 4.68
N SER A 55 -6.01 0.81 3.70
CA SER A 55 -6.05 1.79 2.62
C SER A 55 -7.32 1.65 1.79
N ARG A 56 -7.70 0.41 1.43
CA ARG A 56 -8.97 0.13 0.73
C ARG A 56 -10.18 0.66 1.51
N ARG A 57 -10.28 0.33 2.80
CA ARG A 57 -11.41 0.75 3.65
C ARG A 57 -11.46 2.26 3.84
N ILE A 58 -10.32 2.94 3.94
CA ILE A 58 -10.29 4.40 4.06
C ILE A 58 -10.74 5.03 2.74
N ALA A 59 -10.25 4.54 1.60
CA ALA A 59 -10.64 5.04 0.28
C ALA A 59 -12.16 4.93 0.06
N GLU A 60 -12.74 3.75 0.37
CA GLU A 60 -14.19 3.52 0.29
C GLU A 60 -15.01 4.46 1.18
N ARG A 61 -14.48 4.82 2.36
CA ARG A 61 -15.18 5.69 3.31
C ARG A 61 -15.09 7.17 2.97
N LEU A 62 -13.96 7.61 2.40
CA LEU A 62 -13.79 9.00 1.96
C LEU A 62 -14.63 9.29 0.72
N GLY A 63 -14.68 8.34 -0.23
CA GLY A 63 -15.49 8.45 -1.45
C GLY A 63 -14.90 9.35 -2.54
N ASP A 64 -13.83 10.10 -2.24
CA ASP A 64 -13.03 10.93 -3.14
C ASP A 64 -11.54 10.50 -3.17
N ALA A 65 -11.30 9.23 -2.86
CA ALA A 65 -9.96 8.67 -2.71
C ALA A 65 -9.81 7.28 -3.36
N VAL A 66 -8.59 6.96 -3.77
CA VAL A 66 -8.16 5.63 -4.22
C VAL A 66 -7.04 5.09 -3.33
N ALA A 67 -6.94 3.76 -3.21
CA ALA A 67 -5.86 3.09 -2.52
C ALA A 67 -4.76 2.70 -3.52
N ALA A 68 -3.58 3.31 -3.36
CA ALA A 68 -2.39 2.96 -4.13
C ALA A 68 -1.76 1.65 -3.60
N PRO A 69 -0.92 0.97 -4.41
CA PRO A 69 -0.19 -0.20 -3.95
C PRO A 69 0.66 0.07 -2.71
N THR A 70 0.55 -0.79 -1.70
CA THR A 70 1.40 -0.71 -0.50
C THR A 70 2.88 -0.82 -0.87
N ILE A 71 3.69 0.14 -0.41
CA ILE A 71 5.14 0.13 -0.58
C ILE A 71 5.74 -1.02 0.23
N ARG A 72 6.50 -1.89 -0.44
CA ARG A 72 7.25 -3.01 0.16
C ARG A 72 8.43 -3.41 -0.75
N PRO A 73 9.54 -3.96 -0.21
CA PRO A 73 9.79 -4.26 1.20
C PRO A 73 10.00 -2.98 2.05
N GLY A 74 9.83 -3.11 3.36
CA GLY A 74 10.02 -2.03 4.33
C GLY A 74 11.46 -1.91 4.83
N CYS A 75 11.61 -1.25 5.98
CA CYS A 75 12.88 -1.08 6.69
C CYS A 75 12.86 -1.88 8.01
N SER A 76 13.34 -3.11 7.93
CA SER A 76 13.17 -4.17 8.93
C SER A 76 14.47 -4.89 9.25
N GLY A 77 15.61 -4.18 9.20
CA GLY A 77 16.94 -4.74 9.44
C GLY A 77 17.08 -5.45 10.80
N HIS A 78 16.30 -5.04 11.80
CA HIS A 78 16.27 -5.66 13.12
C HIS A 78 15.61 -7.05 13.15
N HIS A 79 14.94 -7.47 12.07
CA HIS A 79 14.35 -8.80 11.90
C HIS A 79 15.20 -9.77 11.07
N MET A 80 16.43 -9.38 10.71
CA MET A 80 17.31 -10.19 9.84
C MET A 80 17.90 -11.43 10.51
N GLU A 81 17.79 -11.58 11.83
CA GLU A 81 18.17 -12.82 12.53
C GLU A 81 17.20 -13.97 12.26
N PHE A 82 16.01 -13.67 11.71
CA PHE A 82 14.98 -14.65 11.36
C PHE A 82 14.93 -14.86 9.83
N PRO A 83 14.84 -16.12 9.35
CA PRO A 83 14.82 -16.41 7.93
C PRO A 83 13.54 -15.88 7.26
N GLY A 84 13.70 -15.24 6.10
CA GLY A 84 12.61 -14.80 5.23
C GLY A 84 12.36 -13.29 5.19
N THR A 85 12.95 -12.51 6.12
CA THR A 85 12.89 -11.05 6.09
C THR A 85 13.53 -10.50 4.80
N ILE A 86 12.84 -9.60 4.11
CA ILE A 86 13.36 -8.81 2.99
C ILE A 86 13.24 -7.35 3.38
N THR A 87 14.37 -6.63 3.40
CA THR A 87 14.43 -5.24 3.89
C THR A 87 15.30 -4.39 2.99
N VAL A 88 14.98 -3.09 2.92
CA VAL A 88 15.86 -2.05 2.38
C VAL A 88 16.44 -1.19 3.51
N PRO A 89 17.55 -0.47 3.28
CA PRO A 89 18.03 0.55 4.20
C PRO A 89 17.01 1.68 4.41
N PRO A 90 17.03 2.37 5.57
CA PRO A 90 16.15 3.49 5.85
C PRO A 90 16.18 4.58 4.75
N GLU A 91 17.37 4.91 4.24
CA GLU A 91 17.57 5.90 3.19
C GLU A 91 16.89 5.50 1.87
N THR A 92 16.98 4.23 1.48
CA THR A 92 16.32 3.72 0.28
C THR A 92 14.80 3.74 0.42
N LEU A 93 14.27 3.41 1.60
CA LEU A 93 12.83 3.52 1.86
C LEU A 93 12.37 4.98 1.79
N MET A 94 13.12 5.89 2.41
CA MET A 94 12.80 7.33 2.38
C MET A 94 12.84 7.91 0.97
N ASP A 95 13.83 7.54 0.16
CA ASP A 95 13.94 8.00 -1.22
C ASP A 95 12.83 7.41 -2.10
N THR A 96 12.44 6.15 -1.83
CA THR A 96 11.26 5.55 -2.46
C THR A 96 10.00 6.34 -2.13
N ILE A 97 9.75 6.63 -0.84
CA ILE A 97 8.57 7.40 -0.40
C ILE A 97 8.55 8.81 -1.00
N ARG A 98 9.70 9.47 -1.14
CA ARG A 98 9.80 10.81 -1.77
C ARG A 98 9.55 10.78 -3.28
N GLY A 99 9.90 9.68 -3.94
CA GLY A 99 9.76 9.49 -5.38
C GLY A 99 8.44 8.83 -5.80
N TYR A 100 7.61 8.43 -4.84
CA TYR A 100 6.31 7.79 -5.04
C TYR A 100 5.22 8.84 -5.28
#